data_AF-A0A8T5NJ47-F1
#
_entry.id   AF-A0A8T5NJ47-F1
#
_cell.length_a   1.000
_cell.length_b   1.000
_cell.length_c   1.000
_cell.angle_alpha   90.00
_cell.angle_beta   90.00
_cell.angle_gamma   90.00
#
_symmetry.space_group_name_H-M   'P 1'
#
loop_
_entity.id
_entity.type
_entity.pdbx_description
1 polymer ?
#
loop_
_entity_poly.entity_id
_entity_poly.type
_entity_poly.pdbx_seq_one_letter_code
_entity_poly.pdbx_strand_id
1 'polypeptide(L)'
;PSVGKSTLLNSLTGTKSAVASYEFTTLDVVPGTLEYKGATIQILDVPGVLKGAASGRGRGKEVLAVVRNADLVLIMLDVFQLVHYNVLLEELFAAGIRVDSRPPEVTIRKKARGGIIVSSTVDVGLEEDTIKSIMGEYRIHNANIVIRENINIDMLIDAILGNRKYIPSIIVINKIDLADEYTLRGCKEKFPDALLVSADKKTHIGELKELFYQKLGFIRIYMKPQGQLPDMDEPMIIRYGSSIGDVCDKLHRDFKKRFRYAQVWGDSAKHKGQRVGLEHTMYDSDILSIILRK
;
A
#
# COMPACT_ATOMS: atom_id res chain seq x y z
N PRO A 1 23.06 12.88 9.51
CA PRO A 1 22.20 12.65 10.71
C PRO A 1 21.09 11.65 10.36
N SER A 2 20.88 10.62 11.18
CA SER A 2 19.82 9.63 10.92
C SER A 2 18.45 10.18 11.38
N VAL A 3 17.40 9.90 10.61
CA VAL A 3 16.01 10.33 10.92
C VAL A 3 15.37 9.52 12.06
N GLY A 4 16.06 8.50 12.60
CA GLY A 4 15.54 7.66 13.68
C GLY A 4 14.76 6.41 13.26
N LYS A 5 14.96 5.90 12.03
CA LYS A 5 14.27 4.70 11.49
C LYS A 5 14.35 3.48 12.42
N SER A 6 15.56 3.08 12.80
CA SER A 6 15.77 1.90 13.65
C SER A 6 15.17 2.09 15.04
N THR A 7 15.24 3.30 15.60
CA THR A 7 14.58 3.64 16.87
C THR A 7 13.06 3.47 16.75
N LEU A 8 12.45 3.95 15.67
CA LEU A 8 11.03 3.77 15.44
C LEU A 8 10.66 2.29 15.27
N LEU A 9 11.42 1.54 14.48
CA LEU A 9 11.19 0.11 14.28
C LEU A 9 11.16 -0.64 15.62
N ASN A 10 12.14 -0.37 16.50
CA ASN A 10 12.19 -0.95 17.83
C ASN A 10 10.98 -0.52 18.70
N SER A 11 10.59 0.76 18.65
CA SER A 11 9.43 1.27 19.39
C SER A 11 8.10 0.69 18.90
N LEU A 12 7.99 0.33 17.63
CA LEU A 12 6.78 -0.28 17.05
C LEU A 12 6.68 -1.77 17.37
N THR A 13 7.78 -2.49 17.23
CA THR A 13 7.81 -3.98 17.21
C THR A 13 8.08 -4.61 18.57
N GLY A 14 8.42 -3.81 19.59
CA GLY A 14 8.63 -4.27 20.97
C GLY A 14 9.82 -5.21 21.18
N THR A 15 10.50 -5.62 20.10
CA THR A 15 11.66 -6.50 20.10
C THR A 15 12.92 -5.67 19.79
N LYS A 16 14.03 -5.99 20.46
CA LYS A 16 15.35 -5.59 19.96
C LYS A 16 15.54 -6.38 18.68
N SER A 17 15.44 -5.70 17.53
CA SER A 17 15.57 -6.27 16.19
C SER A 17 16.57 -7.43 16.15
N ALA A 18 16.05 -8.64 16.26
CA ALA A 18 16.84 -9.84 16.09
C ALA A 18 16.84 -10.07 14.59
N VAL A 19 18.03 -9.93 13.99
CA VAL A 19 18.30 -10.19 12.59
C VAL A 19 17.78 -11.59 12.27
N ALA A 20 16.58 -11.67 11.71
CA ALA A 20 16.06 -12.91 11.16
C ALA A 20 16.80 -13.14 9.85
N SER A 21 17.85 -13.96 9.91
CA SER A 21 18.59 -14.42 8.75
C SER A 21 17.72 -15.34 7.90
N TYR A 22 16.89 -14.74 7.04
CA TYR A 22 16.35 -15.46 5.90
C TYR A 22 17.46 -15.65 4.87
N GLU A 23 17.63 -16.88 4.39
CA GLU A 23 18.72 -17.36 3.52
C GLU A 23 18.85 -16.67 2.14
N PHE A 24 18.12 -15.58 1.90
CA PHE A 24 18.09 -14.88 0.60
C PHE A 24 18.31 -13.37 0.68
N THR A 25 18.58 -12.78 1.85
CA THR A 25 18.80 -11.32 1.97
C THR A 25 20.29 -10.99 2.00
N THR A 26 20.89 -10.64 0.86
CA THR A 26 22.27 -10.14 0.79
C THR A 26 22.40 -8.61 0.77
N LEU A 27 21.42 -7.89 1.33
CA LEU A 27 21.46 -6.44 1.63
C LEU A 27 20.63 -6.14 2.88
N ASP A 28 21.04 -5.11 3.63
CA ASP A 28 20.62 -4.68 4.98
C ASP A 28 19.12 -4.30 5.15
N VAL A 29 18.17 -5.12 4.68
CA VAL A 29 16.75 -4.94 5.00
C VAL A 29 16.48 -5.58 6.35
N VAL A 30 16.07 -4.77 7.32
CA VAL A 30 15.80 -5.24 8.68
C VAL A 30 14.29 -5.41 8.87
N PRO A 31 13.78 -6.64 8.95
CA PRO A 31 12.37 -6.88 9.21
C PRO A 31 12.05 -6.69 10.69
N GLY A 32 10.84 -6.23 10.97
CA GLY A 32 10.24 -6.20 12.30
C GLY A 32 8.75 -6.48 12.22
N THR A 33 8.19 -7.03 13.31
CA THR A 33 6.78 -7.43 13.34
C THR A 33 6.02 -6.59 14.35
N LEU A 34 4.96 -5.94 13.89
CA LEU A 34 4.02 -5.19 14.72
C LEU A 34 2.74 -5.99 14.86
N GLU A 35 2.36 -6.33 16.08
CA GLU A 35 1.02 -6.85 16.39
C GLU A 35 0.13 -5.71 16.88
N TYR A 36 -1.02 -5.53 16.24
CA TYR A 36 -1.97 -4.49 16.60
C TYR A 36 -3.40 -4.89 16.26
N LYS A 37 -4.30 -4.89 17.26
CA LYS A 37 -5.72 -5.30 17.13
C LYS A 37 -5.91 -6.66 16.42
N GLY A 38 -5.06 -7.63 16.75
CA GLY A 38 -5.08 -8.97 16.14
C GLY A 38 -4.45 -9.04 14.73
N ALA A 39 -4.05 -7.90 14.14
CA ALA A 39 -3.35 -7.86 12.87
C ALA A 39 -1.84 -7.97 13.08
N THR A 40 -1.19 -8.80 12.27
CA THR A 40 0.27 -8.88 12.20
C THR A 40 0.76 -8.09 10.98
N ILE A 41 1.53 -7.03 11.23
CA ILE A 41 2.05 -6.12 10.20
C ILE A 41 3.57 -6.30 10.14
N GLN A 42 4.09 -6.65 8.96
CA GLN A 42 5.52 -6.71 8.71
C GLN A 42 6.03 -5.33 8.30
N ILE A 43 7.04 -4.83 9.01
CA ILE A 43 7.71 -3.58 8.73
C ILE A 43 9.12 -3.91 8.24
N LEU A 44 9.51 -3.34 7.11
CA LEU A 44 10.81 -3.58 6.48
C LEU A 44 11.59 -2.27 6.47
N ASP A 45 12.69 -2.18 7.22
CA ASP A 45 13.60 -1.04 7.14
C ASP A 45 14.43 -1.19 5.87
N VAL A 46 14.27 -0.25 4.94
CA VAL A 46 14.94 -0.27 3.64
C VAL A 46 16.12 0.71 3.68
N PRO A 47 17.34 0.26 3.37
CA PRO A 47 18.50 1.15 3.34
C PRO A 47 18.33 2.21 2.23
N GLY A 48 18.85 3.42 2.46
CA GLY A 48 18.65 4.61 1.60
C GLY A 48 19.38 4.60 0.25
N VAL A 49 19.56 3.43 -0.38
CA VAL A 49 20.30 3.27 -1.65
C VAL A 49 19.33 3.07 -2.84
N LEU A 50 18.14 3.68 -2.79
CA LEU A 50 17.19 3.59 -3.91
C LEU A 50 17.78 4.18 -5.21
N LYS A 51 18.61 5.23 -5.12
CA LYS A 51 19.31 5.83 -6.27
C LYS A 51 20.26 4.87 -6.99
N GLY A 52 21.03 4.08 -6.24
CA GLY A 52 21.93 3.08 -6.83
C GLY A 52 21.17 1.90 -7.45
N ALA A 53 20.02 1.56 -6.85
CA ALA A 53 19.20 0.46 -7.28
C ALA A 53 18.47 0.67 -8.61
N ALA A 54 17.95 1.88 -8.84
CA ALA A 54 17.26 2.22 -10.10
C ALA A 54 18.20 2.21 -11.32
N SER A 55 19.50 2.49 -11.12
CA SER A 55 20.51 2.49 -12.18
C SER A 55 20.92 1.09 -12.69
N GLY A 56 20.41 0.02 -12.06
CA GLY A 56 20.64 -1.36 -12.49
C GLY A 56 22.06 -1.90 -12.26
N ARG A 57 22.97 -1.11 -11.68
CA ARG A 57 24.31 -1.58 -11.29
C ARG A 57 24.26 -2.22 -9.89
N GLY A 58 24.67 -3.49 -9.79
CA GLY A 58 24.77 -4.22 -8.51
C GLY A 58 23.47 -4.87 -8.03
N ARG A 59 23.38 -5.10 -6.71
CA ARG A 59 22.33 -5.84 -5.97
C ARG A 59 21.06 -5.03 -5.63
N GLY A 60 20.93 -3.80 -6.16
CA GLY A 60 19.79 -2.93 -5.84
C GLY A 60 18.43 -3.42 -6.35
N LYS A 61 18.40 -4.39 -7.29
CA LYS A 61 17.16 -5.03 -7.75
C LYS A 61 16.40 -5.72 -6.61
N GLU A 62 17.10 -6.31 -5.65
CA GLU A 62 16.47 -6.98 -4.50
C GLU A 62 15.74 -5.98 -3.59
N VAL A 63 16.38 -4.84 -3.29
CA VAL A 63 15.78 -3.77 -2.49
C VAL A 63 14.54 -3.20 -3.18
N LEU A 64 14.62 -2.95 -4.49
CA LEU A 64 13.46 -2.48 -5.26
C LEU A 64 12.32 -3.49 -5.28
N ALA A 65 12.62 -4.80 -5.33
CA ALA A 65 11.60 -5.83 -5.26
C ALA A 65 10.87 -5.80 -3.91
N VAL A 66 11.57 -5.55 -2.80
CA VAL A 66 10.95 -5.39 -1.48
C VAL A 66 9.97 -4.22 -1.47
N VAL A 67 10.40 -3.02 -1.88
CA VAL A 67 9.53 -1.84 -1.85
C VAL A 67 8.34 -1.98 -2.82
N ARG A 68 8.54 -2.59 -4.00
CA ARG A 68 7.47 -2.82 -4.99
C ARG A 68 6.40 -3.83 -4.56
N ASN A 69 6.70 -4.66 -3.56
CA ASN A 69 5.75 -5.60 -2.97
C ASN A 69 5.17 -5.09 -1.64
N ALA A 70 5.58 -3.91 -1.18
CA ALA A 70 4.99 -3.30 0.00
C ALA A 70 3.55 -2.83 -0.29
N ASP A 71 2.69 -2.98 0.72
CA ASP A 71 1.30 -2.50 0.67
C ASP A 71 1.15 -1.04 1.09
N LEU A 72 2.16 -0.50 1.77
CA LEU A 72 2.18 0.85 2.33
C LEU A 72 3.62 1.33 2.47
N VAL A 73 3.88 2.60 2.18
CA VAL A 73 5.18 3.24 2.39
C VAL A 73 5.12 4.18 3.60
N LEU A 74 6.06 4.05 4.53
CA LEU A 74 6.26 5.03 5.60
C LEU A 74 7.37 6.01 5.20
N ILE A 75 7.01 7.27 4.99
CA ILE A 75 7.97 8.35 4.72
C ILE A 75 8.30 9.03 6.05
N MET A 76 9.48 8.76 6.58
CA MET A 76 9.95 9.36 7.83
C MET A 76 10.88 10.56 7.55
N LEU A 77 10.53 11.70 8.11
CA LEU A 77 11.29 12.95 8.10
C LEU A 77 11.80 13.28 9.50
N ASP A 78 12.88 14.04 9.56
CA ASP A 78 13.34 14.71 10.78
C ASP A 78 12.70 16.11 10.82
N VAL A 79 12.22 16.54 11.98
CA VAL A 79 11.61 17.86 12.20
C VAL A 79 12.47 19.03 11.68
N PHE A 80 13.81 18.88 11.67
CA PHE A 80 14.74 19.89 11.16
C PHE A 80 15.19 19.67 9.71
N GLN A 81 14.81 18.56 9.07
CA GLN A 81 15.28 18.18 7.73
C GLN A 81 14.13 17.81 6.77
N LEU A 82 13.08 18.62 6.74
CA LEU A 82 11.92 18.41 5.86
C LEU A 82 12.26 18.44 4.36
N VAL A 83 13.39 19.07 3.99
CA VAL A 83 13.87 19.16 2.60
C VAL A 83 14.11 17.80 1.95
N HIS A 84 14.35 16.74 2.74
CA HIS A 84 14.56 15.39 2.23
C HIS A 84 13.29 14.75 1.67
N TYR A 85 12.11 15.30 1.94
CA TYR A 85 10.85 14.76 1.43
C TYR A 85 10.84 14.61 -0.09
N ASN A 86 11.20 15.67 -0.82
CA ASN A 86 11.20 15.65 -2.29
C ASN A 86 12.22 14.64 -2.84
N VAL A 87 13.39 14.53 -2.19
CA VAL A 87 14.42 13.56 -2.59
C VAL A 87 13.91 12.12 -2.46
N LEU A 88 13.20 11.81 -1.38
CA LEU A 88 12.60 10.49 -1.18
C LEU A 88 11.52 10.19 -2.21
N LEU A 89 10.68 11.18 -2.57
CA LEU A 89 9.67 11.02 -3.60
C LEU A 89 10.27 10.79 -4.98
N GLU A 90 11.32 11.53 -5.36
CA GLU A 90 12.06 11.31 -6.60
C GLU A 90 12.68 9.92 -6.67
N GLU A 91 13.22 9.43 -5.55
CA GLU A 91 13.78 8.07 -5.46
C GLU A 91 12.72 6.98 -5.66
N LEU A 92 11.56 7.12 -5.01
CA LEU A 92 10.43 6.21 -5.20
C LEU A 92 9.88 6.29 -6.62
N PHE A 93 9.80 7.49 -7.19
CA PHE A 93 9.35 7.71 -8.56
C PHE A 93 10.27 7.01 -9.57
N ALA A 94 11.59 7.19 -9.42
CA ALA A 94 12.60 6.53 -10.25
C ALA A 94 12.59 4.99 -10.09
N ALA A 95 12.20 4.49 -8.91
CA ALA A 95 11.98 3.07 -8.64
C ALA A 95 10.71 2.49 -9.30
N GLY A 96 9.91 3.31 -9.98
CA GLY A 96 8.64 2.91 -10.58
C GLY A 96 7.50 2.78 -9.58
N ILE A 97 7.64 3.42 -8.42
CA ILE A 97 6.63 3.48 -7.36
C ILE A 97 5.94 4.85 -7.47
N ARG A 98 4.62 4.84 -7.34
CA ARG A 98 3.75 5.99 -7.40
C ARG A 98 3.03 6.06 -6.07
N VAL A 99 3.39 7.06 -5.28
CA VAL A 99 2.90 7.21 -3.92
C VAL A 99 1.58 7.99 -3.96
N ASP A 100 0.60 7.57 -3.16
CA ASP A 100 -0.69 8.27 -2.97
C ASP A 100 -1.42 8.66 -4.27
N SER A 101 -1.30 7.81 -5.28
CA SER A 101 -1.85 8.02 -6.62
C SER A 101 -2.46 6.72 -7.16
N ARG A 102 -3.21 6.83 -8.26
CA ARG A 102 -3.87 5.70 -8.92
C ARG A 102 -3.34 5.54 -10.35
N PRO A 103 -3.45 4.34 -10.95
CA PRO A 103 -3.18 4.15 -12.37
C PRO A 103 -3.98 5.14 -13.21
N PRO A 104 -3.34 5.77 -14.21
CA PRO A 104 -4.03 6.73 -15.04
C PRO A 104 -5.08 6.05 -15.94
N GLU A 105 -6.19 6.72 -16.21
CA GLU A 105 -7.28 6.22 -17.05
C GLU A 105 -6.97 6.36 -18.54
N VAL A 106 -5.91 5.66 -18.96
CA VAL A 106 -5.41 5.66 -20.33
C VAL A 106 -5.38 4.22 -20.85
N THR A 107 -6.07 3.97 -21.95
CA THR A 107 -6.07 2.67 -22.63
C THR A 107 -5.25 2.73 -23.90
N ILE A 108 -4.18 1.94 -23.99
CA ILE A 108 -3.32 1.84 -25.17
C ILE A 108 -3.51 0.49 -25.83
N ARG A 109 -4.08 0.48 -27.05
CA ARG A 109 -4.25 -0.73 -27.86
C ARG A 109 -3.33 -0.68 -29.07
N LYS A 110 -2.22 -1.43 -29.02
CA LYS A 110 -1.27 -1.53 -30.14
C LYS A 110 -1.93 -2.11 -31.40
N LYS A 111 -1.55 -1.60 -32.56
CA LYS A 111 -2.02 -2.04 -33.88
C LYS A 111 -0.85 -2.53 -34.73
N ALA A 112 -1.17 -3.29 -35.78
CA ALA A 112 -0.18 -3.68 -36.77
C ALA A 112 0.24 -2.50 -37.69
N ARG A 113 -0.72 -1.65 -38.08
CA ARG A 113 -0.54 -0.53 -39.02
C ARG A 113 -1.55 0.59 -38.71
N GLY A 114 -1.39 1.76 -39.34
CA GLY A 114 -2.35 2.86 -39.28
C GLY A 114 -1.99 4.00 -38.32
N GLY A 115 -0.75 4.07 -37.85
CA GLY A 115 -0.26 5.17 -37.04
C GLY A 115 -0.83 5.19 -35.62
N ILE A 116 -0.54 6.28 -34.90
CA ILE A 116 -1.09 6.56 -33.58
C ILE A 116 -2.36 7.38 -33.75
N ILE A 117 -3.47 6.87 -33.22
CA ILE A 117 -4.74 7.59 -33.14
C ILE A 117 -5.00 7.87 -31.68
N VAL A 118 -5.11 9.16 -31.34
CA VAL A 118 -5.45 9.62 -30.00
C VAL A 118 -6.93 10.00 -29.96
N SER A 119 -7.65 9.49 -28.98
CA SER A 119 -9.04 9.85 -28.71
C SER A 119 -9.14 10.25 -27.25
N SER A 120 -9.72 11.42 -26.98
CA SER A 120 -9.93 11.90 -25.61
C SER A 120 -11.41 12.18 -25.37
N THR A 121 -11.87 11.93 -24.15
CA THR A 121 -13.20 12.37 -23.67
C THR A 121 -13.12 13.63 -22.80
N VAL A 122 -11.92 14.19 -22.61
CA VAL A 122 -11.64 15.37 -21.77
C VAL A 122 -10.59 16.26 -22.42
N ASP A 123 -10.47 17.49 -21.94
CA ASP A 123 -9.34 18.35 -22.30
C ASP A 123 -8.05 17.78 -21.72
N VAL A 124 -7.13 17.42 -22.62
CA VAL A 124 -5.83 16.84 -22.25
C VAL A 124 -4.81 17.97 -22.21
N GLY A 125 -4.06 18.08 -21.12
CA GLY A 125 -2.96 19.04 -20.97
C GLY A 125 -1.72 18.75 -21.83
N LEU A 126 -1.81 17.84 -22.80
CA LEU A 126 -0.74 17.45 -23.71
C LEU A 126 -1.19 17.58 -25.15
N GLU A 127 -0.32 18.18 -25.97
CA GLU A 127 -0.52 18.23 -27.41
C GLU A 127 -0.37 16.85 -28.05
N GLU A 128 -1.14 16.59 -29.10
CA GLU A 128 -1.15 15.29 -29.79
C GLU A 128 0.24 14.92 -30.33
N ASP A 129 1.02 15.89 -30.80
CA ASP A 129 2.38 15.67 -31.29
C ASP A 129 3.36 15.29 -30.17
N THR A 130 3.15 15.81 -28.95
CA THR A 130 3.91 15.40 -27.77
C THR A 130 3.60 13.94 -27.43
N ILE A 131 2.32 13.55 -27.45
CA ILE A 131 1.89 12.16 -27.22
C ILE A 131 2.53 11.22 -28.25
N LYS A 132 2.47 11.58 -29.55
CA LYS A 132 3.07 10.79 -30.63
C LYS A 132 4.58 10.65 -30.47
N SER A 133 5.26 11.73 -30.08
CA SER A 133 6.71 11.74 -29.86
C SER A 133 7.11 10.78 -28.73
N ILE A 134 6.44 10.88 -27.57
CA ILE A 134 6.68 9.98 -26.42
C ILE A 134 6.42 8.53 -26.83
N MET A 135 5.30 8.24 -27.48
CA MET A 135 4.99 6.87 -27.96
C MET A 135 6.07 6.34 -28.92
N GLY A 136 6.61 7.21 -29.78
CA GLY A 136 7.71 6.91 -30.69
C GLY A 136 9.01 6.53 -29.96
N GLU A 137 9.37 7.23 -28.88
CA GLU A 137 10.54 6.90 -28.05
C GLU A 137 10.44 5.49 -27.44
N TYR A 138 9.23 5.08 -27.07
CA TYR A 138 8.94 3.72 -26.59
C TYR A 138 8.73 2.70 -27.73
N ARG A 139 9.08 3.06 -28.98
CA ARG A 139 8.98 2.23 -30.19
C ARG A 139 7.55 1.77 -30.49
N ILE A 140 6.55 2.59 -30.15
CA ILE A 140 5.13 2.33 -30.45
C ILE A 140 4.68 3.28 -31.55
N HIS A 141 4.72 2.83 -32.80
CA HIS A 141 4.33 3.65 -33.96
C HIS A 141 2.87 3.44 -34.42
N ASN A 142 2.21 2.39 -33.93
CA ASN A 142 0.85 2.03 -34.34
C ASN A 142 0.02 1.68 -33.10
N ALA A 143 -0.92 2.53 -32.70
CA ALA A 143 -1.77 2.31 -31.52
C ALA A 143 -3.05 3.17 -31.53
N ASN A 144 -4.11 2.66 -30.91
CA ASN A 144 -5.22 3.49 -30.43
C ASN A 144 -4.97 3.85 -28.97
N ILE A 145 -4.99 5.14 -28.66
CA ILE A 145 -4.88 5.66 -27.31
C ILE A 145 -6.23 6.30 -26.95
N VAL A 146 -6.85 5.83 -25.88
CA VAL A 146 -8.07 6.41 -25.34
C VAL A 146 -7.74 7.02 -23.98
N ILE A 147 -7.88 8.35 -23.86
CA ILE A 147 -7.60 9.13 -22.67
C ILE A 147 -8.94 9.56 -22.05
N ARG A 148 -9.16 9.24 -20.77
CA ARG A 148 -10.41 9.53 -20.06
C ARG A 148 -10.28 10.54 -18.93
N GLU A 149 -9.05 10.97 -18.64
CA GLU A 149 -8.75 12.00 -17.63
C GLU A 149 -7.63 12.93 -18.12
N ASN A 150 -7.49 14.09 -17.50
CA ASN A 150 -6.39 15.01 -17.83
C ASN A 150 -5.07 14.41 -17.35
N ILE A 151 -4.14 14.16 -18.27
CA ILE A 151 -2.85 13.50 -17.99
C ILE A 151 -1.67 14.42 -18.30
N ASN A 152 -0.57 14.20 -17.58
CA ASN A 152 0.74 14.78 -17.90
C ASN A 152 1.67 13.74 -18.58
N ILE A 153 2.88 14.17 -18.95
CA ILE A 153 3.88 13.32 -19.62
C ILE A 153 4.18 12.06 -18.81
N ASP A 154 4.37 12.20 -17.49
CA ASP A 154 4.70 11.08 -16.61
C ASP A 154 3.58 10.04 -16.51
N MET A 155 2.33 10.48 -16.44
CA MET A 155 1.15 9.61 -16.45
C MET A 155 1.03 8.86 -17.77
N LEU A 156 1.31 9.50 -18.90
CA LEU A 156 1.36 8.82 -20.20
C LEU A 156 2.46 7.75 -20.22
N ILE A 157 3.66 8.08 -19.73
CA ILE A 157 4.78 7.13 -19.61
C ILE A 157 4.40 5.94 -18.73
N ASP A 158 3.71 6.19 -17.62
CA ASP A 158 3.24 5.13 -16.73
C ASP A 158 2.24 4.21 -17.40
N ALA A 159 1.30 4.77 -18.17
CA ALA A 159 0.35 4.00 -18.97
C ALA A 159 1.02 3.16 -20.05
N ILE A 160 2.08 3.68 -20.70
CA ILE A 160 2.87 2.97 -21.71
C ILE A 160 3.59 1.77 -21.09
N LEU A 161 4.21 1.97 -19.92
CA LEU A 161 5.04 0.96 -19.29
C LEU A 161 4.23 -0.11 -18.56
N GLY A 162 3.08 0.25 -17.98
CA GLY A 162 2.13 -0.67 -17.34
C GLY A 162 2.67 -1.47 -16.15
N ASN A 163 3.92 -1.25 -15.74
CA ASN A 163 4.62 -2.01 -14.71
C ASN A 163 4.89 -1.19 -13.45
N ARG A 164 4.16 -0.08 -13.27
CA ARG A 164 4.24 0.79 -12.09
C ARG A 164 3.48 0.20 -10.92
N LYS A 165 3.92 0.54 -9.71
CA LYS A 165 3.25 0.17 -8.46
C LYS A 165 2.69 1.41 -7.81
N TYR A 166 1.41 1.37 -7.47
CA TYR A 166 0.68 2.47 -6.83
C TYR A 166 0.45 2.07 -5.38
N ILE A 167 1.09 2.78 -4.46
CA ILE A 167 1.16 2.40 -3.04
C ILE A 167 0.79 3.63 -2.20
N PRO A 168 -0.13 3.52 -1.24
CA PRO A 168 -0.41 4.61 -0.31
C PRO A 168 0.82 4.92 0.55
N SER A 169 0.85 6.10 1.19
CA SER A 169 1.84 6.40 2.21
C SER A 169 1.28 6.97 3.52
N ILE A 170 2.16 6.94 4.51
CA ILE A 170 2.06 7.70 5.74
C ILE A 170 3.30 8.57 5.85
N ILE A 171 3.11 9.86 6.10
CA ILE A 171 4.21 10.78 6.39
C ILE A 171 4.32 10.93 7.91
N VAL A 172 5.53 10.75 8.43
CA VAL A 172 5.85 10.93 9.85
C VAL A 172 6.97 11.94 9.98
N ILE A 173 6.80 12.93 10.86
CA ILE A 173 7.85 13.87 11.25
C ILE A 173 8.32 13.50 12.66
N ASN A 174 9.55 13.01 12.75
CA ASN A 174 10.14 12.49 13.96
C ASN A 174 10.98 13.55 14.71
N LYS A 175 11.33 13.25 15.96
CA LYS A 175 12.14 14.07 16.89
C LYS A 175 11.45 15.36 17.34
N ILE A 176 10.13 15.33 17.46
CA ILE A 176 9.36 16.49 17.94
C ILE A 176 9.74 16.91 19.36
N ASP A 177 10.34 16.02 20.15
CA ASP A 177 10.86 16.31 21.49
C ASP A 177 12.02 17.31 21.50
N LEU A 178 12.66 17.55 20.36
CA LEU A 178 13.75 18.51 20.22
C LEU A 178 13.30 19.86 19.65
N ALA A 179 12.05 19.97 19.20
CA ALA A 179 11.53 21.13 18.49
C ALA A 179 10.61 21.97 19.37
N ASP A 180 10.63 23.29 19.14
CA ASP A 180 9.73 24.23 19.78
C ASP A 180 8.36 24.30 19.07
N GLU A 181 7.37 24.90 19.71
CA GLU A 181 6.01 25.01 19.15
C GLU A 181 5.98 25.74 17.80
N TYR A 182 6.88 26.71 17.59
CA TYR A 182 7.00 27.43 16.33
C TYR A 182 7.42 26.50 15.20
N THR A 183 8.46 25.68 15.41
CA THR A 183 8.93 24.69 14.43
C THR A 183 7.86 23.64 14.16
N LEU A 184 7.19 23.14 15.20
CA LEU A 184 6.12 22.14 15.06
C LEU A 184 4.92 22.69 14.25
N ARG A 185 4.55 23.95 14.48
CA ARG A 185 3.51 24.63 13.69
C ARG A 185 3.91 24.75 12.22
N GLY A 186 5.13 25.21 11.94
CA GLY A 186 5.65 25.28 10.57
C GLY A 186 5.68 23.91 9.87
N CYS A 187 6.02 22.84 10.60
CA CYS A 187 5.95 21.48 10.08
C CYS A 187 4.51 21.08 9.70
N LYS A 188 3.53 21.39 10.56
CA LYS A 188 2.12 21.08 10.31
C LYS A 188 1.50 21.92 9.20
N GLU A 189 1.89 23.17 9.04
CA GLU A 189 1.45 24.01 7.92
C GLU A 189 1.95 23.44 6.59
N LYS A 190 3.19 22.96 6.55
CA LYS A 190 3.81 22.38 5.34
C LYS A 190 3.33 20.96 5.05
N PHE A 191 3.05 20.18 6.08
CA PHE A 191 2.60 18.79 6.01
C PHE A 191 1.39 18.58 6.94
N PRO A 192 0.19 19.01 6.53
CA PRO A 192 -1.01 18.96 7.38
C PRO A 192 -1.33 17.52 7.82
N ASP A 193 -1.18 16.57 6.91
CA ASP A 193 -1.49 15.15 7.11
C ASP A 193 -0.37 14.35 7.80
N ALA A 194 0.81 14.96 8.03
CA ALA A 194 1.91 14.23 8.65
C ALA A 194 1.68 14.00 10.14
N LEU A 195 1.94 12.79 10.62
CA LEU A 195 1.91 12.48 12.03
C LEU A 195 3.23 12.93 12.69
N LEU A 196 3.11 13.80 13.70
CA LEU A 196 4.24 14.24 14.51
C LEU A 196 4.54 13.20 15.57
N VAL A 197 5.76 12.67 15.64
CA VAL A 197 6.14 11.63 16.62
C VAL A 197 7.47 11.91 17.29
N SER A 198 7.68 11.31 18.46
CA SER A 198 9.02 11.10 19.01
C SER A 198 9.23 9.60 19.18
N ALA A 199 10.06 9.02 18.32
CA ALA A 199 10.41 7.61 18.40
C ALA A 199 11.13 7.24 19.70
N ASP A 200 11.95 8.17 20.22
CA ASP A 200 12.71 8.02 21.48
C ASP A 200 11.80 8.10 22.71
N LYS A 201 10.96 9.14 22.79
CA LYS A 201 10.01 9.33 23.90
C LYS A 201 8.74 8.48 23.79
N LYS A 202 8.60 7.76 22.68
CA LYS A 202 7.40 6.97 22.31
C LYS A 202 6.12 7.81 22.23
N THR A 203 6.25 9.10 21.94
CA THR A 203 5.12 10.02 21.77
C THR A 203 4.40 9.74 20.46
N HIS A 204 3.06 9.62 20.50
CA HIS A 204 2.16 9.33 19.37
C HIS A 204 2.44 8.02 18.61
N ILE A 205 3.19 7.08 19.21
CA ILE A 205 3.43 5.76 18.59
C ILE A 205 2.15 4.93 18.52
N GLY A 206 1.25 5.07 19.49
CA GLY A 206 -0.06 4.43 19.46
C GLY A 206 -0.92 4.90 18.28
N GLU A 207 -0.91 6.20 18.00
CA GLU A 207 -1.59 6.79 16.84
C GLU A 207 -0.98 6.31 15.52
N LEU A 208 0.35 6.17 15.46
CA LEU A 208 0.99 5.60 14.27
C LEU A 208 0.57 4.14 14.02
N LYS A 209 0.45 3.32 15.08
CA LYS A 209 -0.06 1.95 14.96
C LYS A 209 -1.51 1.91 14.45
N GLU A 210 -2.35 2.79 14.98
CA GLU A 210 -3.72 2.95 14.49
C GLU A 210 -3.75 3.35 13.01
N LEU A 211 -2.91 4.32 12.62
CA LEU A 211 -2.83 4.80 11.25
C LEU A 211 -2.35 3.72 10.28
N PHE A 212 -1.38 2.88 10.68
CA PHE A 212 -1.02 1.69 9.90
C PHE A 212 -2.21 0.76 9.71
N TYR A 213 -2.93 0.47 10.80
CA TYR A 213 -4.07 -0.45 10.75
C TYR A 213 -5.16 0.05 9.79
N GLN A 214 -5.47 1.34 9.84
CA GLN A 214 -6.46 1.98 8.98
C GLN A 214 -5.99 2.07 7.51
N LYS A 215 -4.76 2.51 7.25
CA LYS A 215 -4.23 2.67 5.88
C LYS A 215 -4.02 1.35 5.16
N LEU A 216 -3.67 0.28 5.87
CA LEU A 216 -3.62 -1.08 5.32
C LEU A 216 -5.01 -1.70 5.11
N GLY A 217 -6.07 -1.03 5.59
CA GLY A 217 -7.45 -1.41 5.39
C GLY A 217 -7.80 -2.71 6.11
N PHE A 218 -7.30 -2.96 7.32
CA PHE A 218 -7.68 -4.16 8.06
C PHE A 218 -9.12 -4.10 8.57
N ILE A 219 -9.82 -5.22 8.45
CA ILE A 219 -11.16 -5.43 8.99
C ILE A 219 -11.19 -6.73 9.80
N ARG A 220 -12.03 -6.77 10.83
CA ARG A 220 -12.24 -7.88 11.76
C ARG A 220 -13.47 -8.67 11.36
N ILE A 221 -13.34 -9.98 11.20
CA ILE A 221 -14.46 -10.89 10.97
C ILE A 221 -14.56 -11.87 12.13
N TYR A 222 -15.74 -11.93 12.76
CA TYR A 222 -15.99 -12.82 13.89
C TYR A 222 -16.58 -14.13 13.39
N MET A 223 -15.87 -15.23 13.65
CA MET A 223 -16.30 -16.55 13.16
C MET A 223 -17.40 -17.11 14.07
N LYS A 224 -18.46 -17.62 13.45
CA LYS A 224 -19.58 -18.24 14.14
C LYS A 224 -19.75 -19.70 13.69
N PRO A 225 -19.33 -20.69 14.49
CA PRO A 225 -19.60 -22.09 14.18
C PRO A 225 -21.11 -22.40 14.14
N GLN A 226 -21.49 -23.45 13.42
CA GLN A 226 -22.89 -23.86 13.33
C GLN A 226 -23.41 -24.28 14.71
N GLY A 227 -24.55 -23.71 15.11
CA GLY A 227 -25.17 -24.01 16.41
C GLY A 227 -24.49 -23.37 17.63
N GLN A 228 -23.38 -22.64 17.46
CA GLN A 228 -22.65 -22.00 18.55
C GLN A 228 -22.77 -20.47 18.51
N LEU A 229 -22.40 -19.80 19.60
CA LEU A 229 -22.26 -18.35 19.63
C LEU A 229 -21.03 -17.91 18.80
N PRO A 230 -21.03 -16.69 18.26
CA PRO A 230 -19.84 -16.13 17.62
C PRO A 230 -18.71 -15.98 18.63
N ASP A 231 -17.49 -16.28 18.21
CA ASP A 231 -16.30 -15.91 18.95
C ASP A 231 -16.05 -14.40 18.73
N MET A 232 -16.20 -13.63 19.81
CA MET A 232 -16.00 -12.18 19.80
C MET A 232 -14.62 -11.77 20.34
N ASP A 233 -13.84 -12.72 20.84
CA ASP A 233 -12.54 -12.49 21.46
C ASP A 233 -11.42 -12.64 20.41
N GLU A 234 -11.54 -13.60 19.49
CA GLU A 234 -10.56 -13.89 18.44
C GLU A 234 -11.10 -13.56 17.04
N PRO A 235 -11.04 -12.30 16.58
CA PRO A 235 -11.42 -11.94 15.23
C PRO A 235 -10.41 -12.46 14.20
N MET A 236 -10.93 -12.93 13.08
CA MET A 236 -10.11 -13.12 11.88
C MET A 236 -9.88 -11.76 11.20
N ILE A 237 -8.63 -11.33 11.15
CA ILE A 237 -8.26 -10.10 10.44
C ILE A 237 -8.14 -10.35 8.94
N ILE A 238 -8.85 -9.60 8.11
CA ILE A 238 -8.68 -9.60 6.64
C ILE A 238 -8.58 -8.17 6.12
N ARG A 239 -8.45 -7.98 4.80
CA ARG A 239 -8.41 -6.63 4.20
C ARG A 239 -9.80 -6.20 3.74
N TYR A 240 -10.06 -4.90 3.78
CA TYR A 240 -11.25 -4.28 3.23
C TYR A 240 -11.40 -4.66 1.75
N GLY A 241 -12.63 -4.94 1.33
CA GLY A 241 -12.93 -5.45 -0.01
C GLY A 241 -12.77 -6.96 -0.17
N SER A 242 -12.28 -7.68 0.85
CA SER A 242 -12.20 -9.15 0.82
C SER A 242 -13.59 -9.77 0.76
N SER A 243 -13.70 -10.81 -0.05
CA SER A 243 -14.90 -11.62 -0.21
C SER A 243 -14.94 -12.80 0.78
N ILE A 244 -16.10 -13.44 0.91
CA ILE A 244 -16.21 -14.71 1.65
C ILE A 244 -15.31 -15.79 1.04
N GLY A 245 -15.09 -15.75 -0.28
CA GLY A 245 -14.11 -16.62 -0.94
C GLY A 245 -12.70 -16.45 -0.40
N ASP A 246 -12.26 -15.21 -0.18
CA ASP A 246 -10.94 -14.91 0.39
C ASP A 246 -10.84 -15.37 1.85
N VAL A 247 -11.92 -15.22 2.61
CA VAL A 247 -12.00 -15.77 3.98
C VAL A 247 -11.88 -17.29 3.99
N CYS A 248 -12.55 -17.97 3.05
CA CYS A 248 -12.44 -19.42 2.90
C CYS A 248 -11.00 -19.85 2.57
N ASP A 249 -10.34 -19.16 1.64
CA ASP A 249 -8.96 -19.44 1.25
C ASP A 249 -7.98 -19.22 2.42
N LYS A 250 -8.24 -18.20 3.27
CA LYS A 250 -7.47 -17.93 4.49
C LYS A 250 -7.66 -18.99 5.57
N LEU A 251 -8.86 -19.54 5.72
CA LEU A 251 -9.15 -20.59 6.70
C LEU A 251 -8.46 -21.90 6.32
N HIS A 252 -8.74 -22.42 5.12
CA HIS A 252 -8.12 -23.62 4.59
C HIS A 252 -8.49 -23.82 3.12
N ARG A 253 -7.54 -24.33 2.31
CA ARG A 253 -7.67 -24.59 0.86
C ARG A 253 -8.92 -25.39 0.42
N ASP A 254 -9.53 -26.15 1.31
CA ASP A 254 -10.69 -26.99 1.01
C ASP A 254 -12.04 -26.32 1.31
N PHE A 255 -12.07 -25.22 2.06
CA PHE A 255 -13.31 -24.53 2.41
C PHE A 255 -14.03 -24.02 1.16
N LYS A 256 -13.29 -23.38 0.25
CA LYS A 256 -13.83 -22.84 -0.99
C LYS A 256 -14.41 -23.94 -1.88
N LYS A 257 -13.73 -25.10 -1.98
CA LYS A 257 -14.19 -26.26 -2.76
C LYS A 257 -15.47 -26.88 -2.20
N ARG A 258 -15.56 -26.97 -0.87
CA ARG A 258 -16.70 -27.56 -0.17
C ARG A 258 -17.78 -26.53 0.16
N PHE A 259 -17.64 -25.29 -0.28
CA PHE A 259 -18.58 -24.23 0.07
C PHE A 259 -20.00 -24.54 -0.42
N ARG A 260 -20.98 -24.38 0.46
CA ARG A 260 -22.41 -24.46 0.11
C ARG A 260 -23.04 -23.07 0.09
N TYR A 261 -22.96 -22.36 1.21
CA TYR A 261 -23.35 -20.96 1.38
C TYR A 261 -22.73 -20.43 2.67
N ALA A 262 -22.77 -19.11 2.87
CA ALA A 262 -22.45 -18.50 4.15
C ALA A 262 -23.64 -17.71 4.69
N GLN A 263 -23.64 -17.48 5.99
CA GLN A 263 -24.56 -16.55 6.66
C GLN A 263 -23.75 -15.42 7.28
N VAL A 264 -24.24 -14.20 7.08
CA VAL A 264 -23.58 -12.99 7.59
C VAL A 264 -24.53 -12.22 8.52
N TRP A 265 -23.98 -11.71 9.62
CA TRP A 265 -24.65 -10.76 10.50
C TRP A 265 -23.73 -9.54 10.65
N GLY A 266 -24.17 -8.39 10.15
CA GLY A 266 -23.41 -7.15 10.19
C GLY A 266 -23.83 -6.25 9.03
N ASP A 267 -23.08 -5.18 8.84
CA ASP A 267 -23.46 -4.08 7.94
C ASP A 267 -23.31 -4.45 6.45
N SER A 268 -22.54 -5.50 6.13
CA SER A 268 -22.49 -5.99 4.74
C SER A 268 -23.76 -6.73 4.33
N ALA A 269 -24.57 -7.20 5.28
CA ALA A 269 -25.80 -7.92 5.03
C ALA A 269 -27.03 -7.01 5.07
N LYS A 270 -28.00 -7.21 4.16
CA LYS A 270 -29.28 -6.51 4.15
C LYS A 270 -30.17 -6.85 5.36
N HIS A 271 -30.02 -8.06 5.89
CA HIS A 271 -30.72 -8.50 7.09
C HIS A 271 -29.86 -9.52 7.85
N LYS A 272 -30.08 -9.62 9.16
CA LYS A 272 -29.35 -10.53 10.05
C LYS A 272 -29.46 -11.98 9.56
N GLY A 273 -28.32 -12.66 9.41
CA GLY A 273 -28.25 -14.07 8.99
C GLY A 273 -28.53 -14.28 7.50
N GLN A 274 -28.42 -13.25 6.67
CA GLN A 274 -28.59 -13.33 5.22
C GLN A 274 -27.69 -14.40 4.63
N ARG A 275 -28.26 -15.25 3.76
CA ARG A 275 -27.49 -16.23 2.99
C ARG A 275 -26.83 -15.56 1.80
N VAL A 276 -25.53 -15.81 1.66
CA VAL A 276 -24.68 -15.16 0.66
C VAL A 276 -23.71 -16.17 0.03
N GLY A 277 -23.20 -15.81 -1.15
CA GLY A 277 -22.23 -16.60 -1.91
C GLY A 277 -20.78 -16.19 -1.61
N LEU A 278 -19.84 -16.79 -2.36
CA LEU A 278 -18.41 -16.51 -2.21
C LEU A 278 -18.04 -15.07 -2.56
N GLU A 279 -18.70 -14.48 -3.56
CA GLU A 279 -18.43 -13.11 -4.06
C GLU A 279 -18.92 -11.99 -3.13
N HIS A 280 -19.59 -12.34 -2.01
CA HIS A 280 -20.08 -11.34 -1.07
C HIS A 280 -18.91 -10.67 -0.35
N THR A 281 -18.82 -9.35 -0.46
CA THR A 281 -17.81 -8.52 0.21
C THR A 281 -18.15 -8.33 1.68
N MET A 282 -17.17 -8.55 2.55
CA MET A 282 -17.33 -8.43 4.01
C MET A 282 -16.93 -7.03 4.50
N TYR A 283 -17.60 -6.56 5.55
CA TYR A 283 -17.31 -5.30 6.25
C TYR A 283 -16.72 -5.55 7.65
N ASP A 284 -16.14 -4.51 8.26
CA ASP A 284 -15.56 -4.62 9.61
C ASP A 284 -16.61 -5.01 10.64
N SER A 285 -16.22 -5.90 11.54
CA SER A 285 -17.03 -6.45 12.61
C SER A 285 -18.22 -7.32 12.17
N ASP A 286 -18.25 -7.75 10.90
CA ASP A 286 -19.20 -8.76 10.44
C ASP A 286 -18.98 -10.10 11.17
N ILE A 287 -20.08 -10.78 11.46
CA ILE A 287 -20.09 -12.16 11.95
C ILE A 287 -20.35 -13.09 10.76
N LEU A 288 -19.53 -14.12 10.62
CA LEU A 288 -19.58 -15.05 9.49
C LEU A 288 -19.76 -16.50 9.95
N SER A 289 -20.74 -17.20 9.37
CA SER A 289 -20.89 -18.64 9.52
C SER A 289 -20.83 -19.32 8.15
N ILE A 290 -19.87 -20.21 7.95
CA ILE A 290 -19.65 -20.92 6.68
C ILE A 290 -20.31 -22.31 6.75
N ILE A 291 -21.13 -22.60 5.74
CA ILE A 291 -21.81 -23.90 5.61
C ILE A 291 -21.16 -24.68 4.47
N LEU A 292 -20.59 -25.83 4.81
CA LEU A 292 -19.93 -26.71 3.86
C LEU A 292 -20.87 -27.82 3.38
N ARG A 293 -20.63 -28.31 2.17
CA ARG A 293 -21.21 -29.54 1.62
C ARG A 293 -20.63 -30.73 2.37
N LYS A 294 -21.49 -31.73 2.61
CA LYS A 294 -21.05 -33.03 3.15
C LYS A 294 -20.08 -33.67 2.18
#